data_AF-A0A4V1M1I8-F1
#
_entry.id   AF-A0A4V1M1I8-F1
#
_cell.length_a   1.000
_cell.length_b   1.000
_cell.length_c   1.000
_cell.angle_alpha   90.00
_cell.angle_beta   90.00
_cell.angle_gamma   90.00
#
_symmetry.space_group_name_H-M   'P 1'
#
loop_
_entity.id
_entity.type
_entity.pdbx_description
1 polymer ?
#
loop_
_entity_poly.entity_id
_entity_poly.type
_entity_poly.pdbx_seq_one_letter_code
_entity_poly.pdbx_strand_id
1 'polypeptide(L)'
;MKLVNYALQNQIEYLGENKSNTNFKEYLQSILEDTSKPYYQRADYIGLSLNEIKSKIDCLSRDINELQALKKRLSLSLEIAKEQVANIFIANGIDRIDGNIISSLTLSKESSKQKDIIKVLDENKVMGLGYVKFSVDMDGIEKALNTKEGKKELANLVELTPLSVTTPSKVKVNTKRDKTNSNNETQEILIIEEQVA
;
A
#
# COMPACT_ATOMS: atom_id res chain seq x y z
N MET A 1 12.05 -15.89 0.01
CA MET A 1 10.71 -16.50 -0.09
C MET A 1 10.87 -18.00 -0.25
N LYS A 2 10.16 -18.84 0.53
CA LYS A 2 10.19 -20.30 0.33
C LYS A 2 9.42 -20.62 -0.96
N LEU A 3 9.95 -21.53 -1.78
CA LEU A 3 9.34 -22.01 -3.05
C LEU A 3 8.38 -23.19 -2.84
N VAL A 4 8.17 -23.62 -1.59
CA VAL A 4 7.23 -24.69 -1.26
C VAL A 4 5.82 -24.12 -1.29
N ASN A 5 4.97 -24.74 -2.11
CA ASN A 5 3.61 -24.30 -2.39
C ASN A 5 2.62 -25.31 -1.78
N TYR A 6 2.14 -25.02 -0.57
CA TYR A 6 1.20 -25.89 0.11
C TYR A 6 -0.21 -25.81 -0.51
N ALA A 7 -0.99 -26.88 -0.43
CA ALA A 7 -2.29 -26.99 -1.11
C ALA A 7 -3.26 -25.85 -0.74
N LEU A 8 -3.48 -25.60 0.55
CA LEU A 8 -4.32 -24.49 1.01
C LEU A 8 -3.75 -23.11 0.64
N GLN A 9 -2.43 -22.97 0.64
CA GLN A 9 -1.77 -21.73 0.24
C GLN A 9 -2.05 -21.39 -1.23
N ASN A 10 -1.95 -22.37 -2.13
CA ASN A 10 -2.27 -22.18 -3.55
C ASN A 10 -3.74 -21.78 -3.73
N GLN A 11 -4.65 -22.46 -3.03
CA GLN A 11 -6.08 -22.12 -3.09
C GLN A 11 -6.35 -20.68 -2.62
N ILE A 12 -5.62 -20.20 -1.60
CA ILE A 12 -5.70 -18.81 -1.15
C ILE A 12 -5.16 -17.84 -2.21
N GLU A 13 -4.05 -18.17 -2.88
CA GLU A 13 -3.46 -17.33 -3.93
C GLU A 13 -4.34 -17.19 -5.18
N TYR A 14 -5.18 -18.19 -5.48
CA TYR A 14 -6.12 -18.13 -6.60
C TYR A 14 -7.43 -17.37 -6.32
N LEU A 15 -7.66 -16.95 -5.07
CA LEU A 15 -8.84 -16.17 -4.70
C LEU A 15 -8.87 -14.85 -5.47
N GLY A 16 -10.07 -14.47 -5.93
CA GLY A 16 -10.29 -13.21 -6.63
C GLY A 16 -11.70 -12.69 -6.41
N GLU A 17 -11.86 -11.37 -6.50
CA GLU A 17 -13.16 -10.70 -6.31
C GLU A 17 -14.19 -11.09 -7.39
N ASN A 18 -13.70 -11.46 -8.59
CA ASN A 18 -14.52 -11.79 -9.75
C ASN A 18 -14.64 -13.30 -10.03
N LYS A 19 -14.23 -14.17 -9.10
CA LYS A 19 -14.24 -15.63 -9.27
C LYS A 19 -15.18 -16.31 -8.28
N SER A 20 -15.76 -17.44 -8.69
CA SER A 20 -16.47 -18.33 -7.78
C SER A 20 -15.49 -18.91 -6.77
N ASN A 21 -15.62 -18.48 -5.52
CA ASN A 21 -14.80 -18.97 -4.40
C ASN A 21 -15.42 -20.21 -3.72
N THR A 22 -16.39 -20.87 -4.37
CA THR A 22 -17.08 -22.05 -3.83
C THR A 22 -16.11 -23.19 -3.55
N ASN A 23 -15.19 -23.48 -4.48
CA ASN A 23 -14.20 -24.54 -4.32
C ASN A 23 -13.30 -24.32 -3.09
N PHE A 24 -12.92 -23.06 -2.82
CA PHE A 24 -12.15 -22.70 -1.63
C PHE A 24 -12.96 -22.92 -0.34
N LYS A 25 -14.25 -22.56 -0.34
CA LYS A 25 -15.13 -22.79 0.82
C LYS A 25 -15.31 -24.26 1.11
N GLU A 26 -15.54 -25.08 0.09
CA GLU A 26 -15.70 -26.53 0.20
C GLU A 26 -14.41 -27.19 0.72
N TYR A 27 -13.25 -26.78 0.20
CA TYR A 27 -11.96 -27.27 0.66
C TYR A 27 -11.65 -26.82 2.10
N LEU A 28 -11.97 -25.58 2.48
CA LEU A 28 -11.83 -25.13 3.86
C LEU A 28 -12.76 -25.92 4.80
N GLN A 29 -13.97 -26.22 4.35
CA GLN A 29 -14.94 -27.01 5.10
C GLN A 29 -14.47 -28.45 5.27
N SER A 30 -13.91 -29.10 4.23
CA SER A 30 -13.37 -30.45 4.34
C SER A 30 -12.21 -30.52 5.34
N ILE A 31 -11.32 -29.52 5.38
CA ILE A 31 -10.25 -29.42 6.37
C ILE A 31 -10.83 -29.33 7.78
N LEU A 32 -11.87 -28.54 8.01
CA LEU A 32 -12.47 -28.34 9.34
C LEU A 32 -13.29 -29.53 9.81
N GLU A 33 -13.90 -30.28 8.88
CA GLU A 33 -14.76 -31.44 9.16
C GLU A 33 -13.99 -32.77 9.19
N ASP A 34 -12.72 -32.79 8.73
CA ASP A 34 -11.87 -33.98 8.76
C ASP A 34 -11.71 -34.52 10.19
N THR A 35 -12.39 -35.62 10.50
CA THR A 35 -12.37 -36.27 11.82
C THR A 35 -11.12 -37.12 12.04
N SER A 36 -10.29 -37.33 11.01
CA SER A 36 -9.04 -38.08 11.13
C SER A 36 -7.96 -37.28 11.89
N LYS A 37 -8.06 -35.96 11.89
CA LYS A 37 -7.09 -35.05 12.51
C LYS A 37 -7.64 -34.37 13.76
N PRO A 38 -6.83 -34.20 14.82
CA PRO A 38 -7.21 -33.42 15.99
C PRO A 38 -7.54 -31.95 15.65
N TYR A 39 -8.48 -31.36 16.40
CA TYR A 39 -8.93 -29.98 16.21
C TYR A 39 -7.78 -28.95 16.11
N TYR A 40 -6.76 -29.08 16.95
CA TYR A 40 -5.63 -28.16 16.97
C TYR A 40 -4.77 -28.24 15.70
N GLN A 41 -4.57 -29.43 15.12
CA GLN A 41 -3.78 -29.58 13.87
C GLN A 41 -4.49 -28.92 12.69
N ARG A 42 -5.83 -29.02 12.63
CA ARG A 42 -6.65 -28.34 11.61
C ARG A 42 -6.54 -26.82 11.73
N ALA A 43 -6.60 -26.31 12.96
CA ALA A 43 -6.42 -24.89 13.23
C ALA A 43 -5.00 -24.41 12.90
N ASP A 44 -3.98 -25.19 13.25
CA ASP A 44 -2.57 -24.89 12.98
C ASP A 44 -2.32 -24.87 11.46
N TYR A 45 -2.85 -25.83 10.69
CA TYR A 45 -2.72 -25.86 9.24
C TYR A 45 -3.30 -24.60 8.56
N ILE A 46 -4.52 -24.20 8.93
CA ILE A 46 -5.15 -22.97 8.40
C ILE A 46 -4.36 -21.73 8.85
N GLY A 47 -4.00 -21.65 10.13
CA GLY A 47 -3.27 -20.51 10.69
C GLY A 47 -1.89 -20.32 10.06
N LEU A 48 -1.14 -21.41 9.88
CA LEU A 48 0.17 -21.41 9.24
C LEU A 48 0.06 -21.02 7.76
N SER A 49 -0.92 -21.56 7.03
CA SER A 49 -1.13 -21.22 5.62
C SER A 49 -1.42 -19.73 5.41
N LEU A 50 -2.27 -19.14 6.27
CA LEU A 50 -2.54 -17.69 6.24
C LEU A 50 -1.30 -16.86 6.61
N ASN A 51 -0.50 -17.33 7.58
CA ASN A 51 0.70 -16.63 8.01
C ASN A 51 1.83 -16.68 6.96
N GLU A 52 1.90 -17.75 6.15
CA GLU A 52 2.83 -17.84 5.04
C GLU A 52 2.48 -16.84 3.92
N ILE A 53 1.19 -16.66 3.59
CA ILE A 53 0.77 -15.60 2.65
C ILE A 53 1.14 -14.21 3.20
N LYS A 54 0.90 -13.97 4.49
CA LYS A 54 1.33 -12.72 5.13
C LYS A 54 2.85 -12.53 5.05
N SER A 55 3.62 -13.59 5.28
CA SER A 55 5.08 -13.55 5.20
C SER A 55 5.58 -13.28 3.77
N LYS A 56 4.91 -13.82 2.74
CA LYS A 56 5.16 -13.47 1.33
C LYS A 56 4.89 -11.99 1.08
N ILE A 57 3.77 -11.45 1.57
CA ILE A 57 3.42 -10.01 1.47
C ILE A 57 4.47 -9.14 2.16
N ASP A 58 4.91 -9.51 3.37
CA ASP A 58 5.90 -8.76 4.14
C ASP A 58 7.28 -8.77 3.43
N CYS A 59 7.66 -9.90 2.81
CA CYS A 59 8.87 -9.99 2.00
C CYS A 59 8.81 -9.05 0.79
N LEU A 60 7.73 -9.12 0.01
CA LEU A 60 7.53 -8.23 -1.15
C LEU A 60 7.52 -6.76 -0.75
N SER A 61 6.94 -6.44 0.41
CA SER A 61 6.91 -5.07 0.93
C SER A 61 8.32 -4.55 1.25
N ARG A 62 9.20 -5.39 1.81
CA ARG A 62 10.62 -5.03 2.02
C ARG A 62 11.34 -4.81 0.71
N ASP A 63 11.20 -5.73 -0.23
CA ASP A 63 11.85 -5.65 -1.55
C ASP A 63 11.41 -4.38 -2.31
N ILE A 64 10.12 -4.03 -2.25
CA ILE A 64 9.58 -2.79 -2.83
C ILE A 64 10.26 -1.56 -2.21
N ASN A 65 10.42 -1.53 -0.89
CA ASN A 65 11.05 -0.41 -0.20
C ASN A 65 12.54 -0.27 -0.60
N GLU A 66 13.26 -1.38 -0.70
CA GLU A 66 14.65 -1.39 -1.15
C GLU A 66 14.78 -0.92 -2.61
N LEU A 67 13.93 -1.43 -3.50
CA LEU A 67 13.90 -1.01 -4.90
C LEU A 67 13.57 0.48 -5.05
N GLN A 68 12.64 1.00 -4.24
CA GLN A 68 12.31 2.43 -4.23
C GLN A 68 13.50 3.28 -3.74
N ALA A 69 14.22 2.83 -2.71
CA ALA A 69 15.42 3.51 -2.21
C ALA A 69 16.53 3.52 -3.26
N LEU A 70 16.78 2.38 -3.92
CA LEU A 70 17.74 2.26 -5.02
C LEU A 70 17.39 3.17 -6.19
N LYS A 71 16.11 3.20 -6.60
CA LYS A 71 15.63 4.09 -7.66
C LYS A 71 15.92 5.55 -7.32
N LYS A 72 15.59 6.01 -6.11
CA LYS A 72 15.86 7.39 -5.66
C LYS A 72 17.34 7.72 -5.69
N ARG A 73 18.20 6.81 -5.20
CA ARG A 73 19.66 7.00 -5.20
C ARG A 73 20.21 7.14 -6.63
N LEU A 74 19.77 6.28 -7.55
CA LEU A 74 20.22 6.33 -8.95
C LEU A 74 19.74 7.59 -9.66
N SER A 75 18.49 8.01 -9.43
CA SER A 75 17.97 9.27 -9.99
C SER A 75 18.77 10.48 -9.51
N LEU A 76 19.05 10.58 -8.21
CA LEU A 76 19.86 11.67 -7.65
C LEU A 76 21.31 11.64 -8.18
N SER A 77 21.91 10.46 -8.27
CA SER A 77 23.27 10.32 -8.81
C SER A 77 23.35 10.74 -10.28
N LEU A 78 22.32 10.43 -11.07
CA LEU A 78 22.22 10.85 -12.47
C LEU A 78 22.08 12.37 -12.61
N GLU A 79 21.27 13.00 -11.76
CA GLU A 79 21.13 14.47 -11.75
C GLU A 79 22.46 15.15 -11.41
N ILE A 80 23.14 14.70 -10.34
CA ILE A 80 24.47 15.21 -9.98
C ILE A 80 25.45 15.02 -11.13
N ALA A 81 25.48 13.84 -11.76
CA ALA A 81 26.38 13.59 -12.88
C ALA A 81 26.14 14.56 -14.04
N LYS A 82 24.87 14.85 -14.38
CA LYS A 82 24.52 15.82 -15.42
C LYS A 82 24.95 17.23 -15.06
N GLU A 83 24.76 17.65 -13.81
CA GLU A 83 25.20 18.96 -13.32
C GLU A 83 26.73 19.10 -13.39
N GLN A 84 27.48 18.09 -12.95
CA GLN A 84 28.94 18.10 -13.02
C GLN A 84 29.45 18.16 -14.47
N VAL A 85 28.84 17.37 -15.37
CA VAL A 85 29.17 17.43 -16.81
C VAL A 85 28.88 18.81 -17.38
N ALA A 86 27.73 19.42 -17.03
CA ALA A 86 27.39 20.78 -17.46
C ALA A 86 28.41 21.82 -16.94
N ASN A 87 28.82 21.73 -15.67
CA ASN A 87 29.82 22.63 -15.08
C ASN A 87 31.17 22.53 -15.81
N ILE A 88 31.61 21.32 -16.16
CA ILE A 88 32.84 21.10 -16.92
C ILE A 88 32.71 21.67 -18.34
N PHE A 89 31.56 21.50 -18.99
CA PHE A 89 31.31 22.05 -20.33
C PHE A 89 31.38 23.58 -20.32
N ILE A 90 30.75 24.23 -19.33
CA ILE A 90 30.81 25.69 -19.14
C ILE A 90 32.25 26.16 -18.92
N ALA A 91 33.00 25.48 -18.03
CA ALA A 91 34.38 25.85 -17.73
C ALA A 91 35.33 25.75 -18.95
N ASN A 92 35.02 24.86 -19.88
CA ASN A 92 35.80 24.67 -21.12
C ASN A 92 35.21 25.42 -22.32
N GLY A 93 34.10 26.14 -22.17
CA GLY A 93 33.43 26.85 -23.27
C GLY A 93 32.82 25.93 -24.33
N ILE A 94 32.38 24.72 -23.96
CA ILE A 94 31.84 23.72 -24.86
C ILE A 94 30.30 23.70 -24.78
N ASP A 95 29.62 24.11 -25.85
CA ASP A 95 28.15 24.09 -25.90
C ASP A 95 27.58 22.74 -26.37
N ARG A 96 28.33 22.00 -27.21
CA ARG A 96 27.90 20.73 -27.78
C ARG A 96 29.09 19.82 -28.12
N ILE A 97 28.94 18.53 -27.83
CA ILE A 97 29.85 17.47 -28.29
C ILE A 97 29.03 16.41 -29.02
N ASP A 98 29.40 16.08 -30.25
CA ASP A 98 28.76 15.00 -31.01
C ASP A 98 29.41 13.65 -30.69
N GLY A 99 28.60 12.59 -30.65
CA GLY A 99 29.05 11.24 -30.36
C GLY A 99 29.03 10.34 -31.59
N ASN A 100 29.77 9.24 -31.53
CA ASN A 100 29.75 8.20 -32.56
C ASN A 100 28.61 7.19 -32.35
N ILE A 101 28.25 6.88 -31.09
CA ILE A 101 27.15 5.96 -30.72
C ILE A 101 25.88 6.72 -30.27
N ILE A 102 26.04 7.85 -29.59
CA ILE A 102 24.95 8.77 -29.21
C ILE A 102 25.00 10.01 -30.10
N SER A 103 23.86 10.64 -30.39
CA SER A 103 23.81 11.77 -31.32
C SER A 103 24.63 12.97 -30.84
N SER A 104 24.39 13.46 -29.63
CA SER A 104 25.16 14.57 -29.04
C SER A 104 24.88 14.76 -27.55
N LEU A 105 25.82 15.42 -26.86
CA LEU A 105 25.62 16.07 -25.57
C LEU A 105 25.53 17.57 -25.79
N THR A 106 24.39 18.17 -25.46
CA THR A 106 24.16 19.61 -25.56
C THR A 106 23.93 20.22 -24.18
N LEU A 107 24.56 21.37 -23.94
CA LEU A 107 24.31 22.13 -22.73
C LEU A 107 22.89 22.71 -22.78
N SER A 108 22.08 22.41 -21.77
CA SER A 108 20.77 23.05 -21.61
C SER A 108 20.96 24.41 -20.93
N LYS A 109 20.36 25.46 -21.48
CA LYS A 109 20.44 26.80 -20.88
C LYS A 109 19.79 26.80 -19.50
N GLU A 110 20.43 27.49 -18.55
CA GLU A 110 19.83 27.77 -17.26
C GLU A 110 18.50 28.50 -17.48
N SER A 111 17.43 28.00 -16.84
CA SER A 111 16.14 28.68 -16.82
C SER A 111 15.73 28.89 -15.38
N SER A 112 15.69 30.16 -14.96
CA SER A 112 15.21 30.53 -13.64
C SER A 112 13.70 30.77 -13.71
N LYS A 113 12.91 29.90 -13.07
CA LYS A 113 11.50 30.20 -12.81
C LYS A 113 11.41 30.85 -11.43
N GLN A 114 11.16 32.16 -11.40
CA GLN A 114 10.82 32.85 -10.16
C GLN A 114 9.46 32.34 -9.69
N LYS A 115 9.42 31.73 -8.50
CA LYS A 115 8.18 31.43 -7.79
C LYS A 115 8.12 32.39 -6.61
N ASP A 116 7.19 33.33 -6.67
CA ASP A 116 6.91 34.20 -5.53
C ASP A 116 6.26 33.37 -4.43
N ILE A 117 7.00 33.10 -3.36
CA ILE A 117 6.47 32.46 -2.16
C ILE A 117 5.74 33.56 -1.37
N ILE A 118 4.43 33.63 -1.55
CA ILE A 118 3.57 34.52 -0.76
C ILE A 118 3.50 33.94 0.67
N LYS A 119 4.19 34.59 1.62
CA LYS A 119 3.96 34.37 3.05
C LYS A 119 2.90 35.37 3.51
N VAL A 120 1.78 34.86 4.02
CA VAL A 120 0.75 35.69 4.66
C VAL A 120 1.23 36.04 6.06
N LEU A 121 1.51 37.33 6.32
CA LEU A 121 1.96 37.79 7.64
C LEU A 121 0.81 37.91 8.65
N ASP A 122 -0.38 38.30 8.18
CA ASP A 122 -1.58 38.51 9.00
C ASP A 122 -2.80 37.94 8.26
N GLU A 123 -3.18 36.72 8.61
CA GLU A 123 -4.26 35.98 7.96
C GLU A 123 -5.60 36.70 8.13
N ASN A 124 -5.87 37.30 9.30
CA ASN A 124 -7.16 37.93 9.59
C ASN A 124 -7.41 39.19 8.76
N LYS A 125 -6.38 40.03 8.56
CA LYS A 125 -6.50 41.21 7.69
C LYS A 125 -6.62 40.81 6.23
N VAL A 126 -5.89 39.81 5.77
CA VAL A 126 -5.99 39.30 4.40
C VAL A 126 -7.36 38.68 4.14
N MET A 127 -7.90 37.97 5.13
CA MET A 127 -9.26 37.44 5.08
C MET A 127 -10.30 38.57 5.03
N GLY A 128 -10.15 39.61 5.86
CA GLY A 128 -11.01 40.79 5.88
C GLY A 128 -10.94 41.65 4.60
N LEU A 129 -9.82 41.59 3.87
CA LEU A 129 -9.64 42.23 2.55
C LEU A 129 -10.27 41.44 1.39
N GLY A 130 -10.94 40.31 1.68
CA GLY A 130 -11.67 39.54 0.68
C GLY A 130 -10.85 38.51 -0.08
N TYR A 131 -9.59 38.27 0.30
CA TYR A 131 -8.77 37.19 -0.26
C TYR A 131 -9.08 35.84 0.41
N VAL A 132 -10.36 35.45 0.38
CA VAL A 132 -10.87 34.19 0.94
C VAL A 132 -11.63 33.39 -0.09
N LYS A 133 -11.53 32.07 0.01
CA LYS A 133 -12.39 31.15 -0.73
C LYS A 133 -13.51 30.71 0.20
N PHE A 134 -14.74 31.17 -0.05
CA PHE A 134 -15.91 30.70 0.67
C PHE A 134 -16.24 29.27 0.22
N SER A 135 -16.00 28.30 1.10
CA SER A 135 -16.48 26.93 0.95
C SER A 135 -17.46 26.62 2.08
N VAL A 136 -18.43 25.78 1.78
CA VAL A 136 -19.35 25.26 2.80
C VAL A 136 -18.54 24.44 3.80
N ASP A 137 -18.70 24.74 5.08
CA ASP A 137 -18.05 24.01 6.19
C ASP A 137 -18.77 22.67 6.41
N MET A 138 -18.25 21.62 5.78
CA MET A 138 -18.78 20.26 5.91
C MET A 138 -18.68 19.75 7.35
N ASP A 139 -17.60 20.08 8.06
CA ASP A 139 -17.38 19.65 9.45
C ASP A 139 -18.35 20.35 10.42
N GLY A 140 -18.64 21.63 10.16
CA GLY A 140 -19.66 22.39 10.88
C GLY A 140 -21.07 21.85 10.66
N ILE A 141 -21.40 21.47 9.42
CA ILE A 141 -22.68 20.83 9.06
C ILE A 141 -22.81 19.48 9.74
N GLU A 142 -21.78 18.63 9.74
CA GLU A 142 -21.81 17.34 10.43
C GLU A 142 -22.07 17.50 11.94
N LYS A 143 -21.42 18.48 12.58
CA LYS A 143 -21.63 18.79 14.00
C LYS A 143 -23.03 19.34 14.26
N ALA A 144 -23.55 20.21 13.40
CA ALA A 144 -24.90 20.77 13.50
C ALA A 144 -25.99 19.73 13.23
N LEU A 145 -25.75 18.76 12.33
CA LEU A 145 -26.65 17.63 12.09
C LEU A 145 -26.73 16.68 13.30
N ASN A 146 -25.82 16.75 14.28
CA ASN A 146 -25.92 15.99 15.53
C ASN A 146 -26.79 16.69 16.59
N THR A 147 -26.99 18.01 16.52
CA THR A 147 -27.85 18.78 17.43
C THR A 147 -29.30 18.88 16.95
N LYS A 148 -30.25 18.99 17.89
CA LYS A 148 -31.69 19.08 17.57
C LYS A 148 -32.07 20.36 16.82
N GLU A 149 -31.29 21.43 16.98
CA GLU A 149 -31.49 22.74 16.36
C GLU A 149 -30.91 22.77 14.93
N GLY A 150 -29.68 22.27 14.73
CA GLY A 150 -29.07 22.20 13.40
C GLY A 150 -29.80 21.22 12.45
N LYS A 151 -30.43 20.17 12.97
CA LYS A 151 -31.35 19.32 12.19
C LYS A 151 -32.56 20.06 11.64
N LYS A 152 -33.07 21.09 12.33
CA LYS A 152 -34.23 21.88 11.87
C LYS A 152 -33.83 22.92 10.82
N GLU A 153 -32.67 23.53 10.99
CA GLU A 153 -32.14 24.55 10.05
C GLU A 153 -31.60 23.92 8.76
N LEU A 154 -30.98 22.75 8.84
CA LEU A 154 -30.41 22.04 7.69
C LEU A 154 -31.37 21.04 7.02
N ALA A 155 -32.56 20.82 7.58
CA ALA A 155 -33.56 19.88 7.05
C ALA A 155 -33.99 20.17 5.60
N ASN A 156 -34.00 21.44 5.19
CA ASN A 156 -34.39 21.85 3.84
C ASN A 156 -33.20 22.07 2.90
N LEU A 157 -31.96 21.92 3.40
CA LEU A 157 -30.73 22.30 2.68
C LEU A 157 -29.74 21.13 2.49
N VAL A 158 -29.85 20.06 3.27
CA VAL A 158 -28.94 18.91 3.23
C VAL A 158 -29.75 17.61 3.29
N GLU A 159 -29.57 16.74 2.30
CA GLU A 159 -30.13 15.38 2.29
C GLU A 159 -29.13 14.40 2.92
N LEU A 160 -29.49 13.81 4.05
CA LEU A 160 -28.68 12.80 4.72
C LEU A 160 -29.13 11.40 4.26
N THR A 161 -28.39 10.80 3.34
CA THR A 161 -28.59 9.39 2.94
C THR A 161 -27.65 8.50 3.77
N PRO A 162 -28.13 7.79 4.81
CA PRO A 162 -27.29 6.91 5.60
C PRO A 162 -26.86 5.71 4.77
N LEU A 163 -25.62 5.72 4.28
CA LEU A 163 -25.01 4.57 3.62
C LEU A 163 -24.45 3.64 4.72
N SER A 164 -25.18 2.59 5.09
CA SER A 164 -24.64 1.57 5.99
C SER A 164 -23.70 0.65 5.21
N VAL A 165 -22.39 0.85 5.35
CA VAL A 165 -21.39 -0.06 4.81
C VAL A 165 -21.13 -1.17 5.83
N THR A 166 -21.74 -2.34 5.63
CA THR A 166 -21.49 -3.53 6.46
C THR A 166 -20.18 -4.17 6.06
N THR A 167 -19.15 -4.05 6.90
CA THR A 167 -17.90 -4.79 6.69
C THR A 167 -18.08 -6.26 7.12
N PRO A 168 -17.77 -7.25 6.26
CA PRO A 168 -17.91 -8.66 6.61
C PRO A 168 -16.89 -9.11 7.67
N SER A 169 -17.26 -10.11 8.47
CA SER A 169 -16.40 -10.71 9.50
C SER A 169 -15.12 -11.31 8.91
N LYS A 170 -13.99 -11.14 9.60
CA LYS A 170 -12.67 -11.67 9.21
C LYS A 170 -12.05 -12.48 10.35
N VAL A 171 -11.36 -13.57 10.00
CA VAL A 171 -10.60 -14.39 10.97
C VAL A 171 -9.32 -13.66 11.36
N LYS A 172 -9.01 -13.64 12.66
CA LYS A 172 -7.75 -13.12 13.21
C LYS A 172 -6.84 -14.28 13.61
N VAL A 173 -5.68 -14.39 12.95
CA VAL A 173 -4.64 -15.37 13.33
C VAL A 173 -3.80 -14.78 14.47
N ASN A 174 -3.80 -15.44 15.63
CA ASN A 174 -2.99 -15.06 16.78
C ASN A 174 -1.87 -16.10 16.97
N THR A 175 -0.62 -15.69 16.81
CA THR A 175 0.54 -16.56 17.01
C THR A 175 0.92 -16.63 18.49
N LYS A 176 1.33 -17.80 18.97
CA LYS A 176 1.93 -17.96 20.31
C LYS A 176 3.35 -17.37 20.28
N ARG A 177 3.81 -16.75 21.38
CA ARG A 177 5.19 -16.24 21.49
C ARG A 177 6.18 -17.40 21.39
N ASP A 178 7.25 -17.20 20.63
CA ASP A 178 8.15 -18.23 20.09
C ASP A 178 8.67 -19.26 21.11
N LYS A 179 8.61 -20.55 20.71
CA LYS A 179 9.49 -21.60 21.23
C LYS A 179 10.44 -22.00 20.10
N THR A 180 11.73 -22.01 20.39
CA THR A 180 12.88 -21.96 19.48
C THR A 180 13.06 -23.14 18.50
N ASN A 181 12.13 -24.11 18.41
CA ASN A 181 12.26 -25.34 17.60
C ASN A 181 11.08 -25.61 16.62
N SER A 182 10.19 -24.65 16.39
CA SER A 182 8.92 -24.86 15.66
C SER A 182 9.01 -24.94 14.12
N ASN A 183 10.18 -24.75 13.51
CA ASN A 183 10.28 -24.70 12.04
C ASN A 183 10.10 -26.05 11.33
N ASN A 184 10.45 -27.16 11.99
CA ASN A 184 10.30 -28.51 11.40
C ASN A 184 8.86 -29.03 11.58
N GLU A 185 8.28 -28.83 12.76
CA GLU A 185 6.88 -29.21 13.06
C GLU A 185 5.87 -28.44 12.17
N THR A 186 6.15 -27.16 11.89
CA THR A 186 5.30 -26.37 10.98
C THR A 186 5.37 -26.87 9.53
N GLN A 187 6.53 -27.35 9.08
CA GLN A 187 6.68 -27.93 7.74
C GLN A 187 5.95 -29.26 7.63
N GLU A 188 6.05 -30.15 8.63
CA GLU A 188 5.32 -31.42 8.62
C GLU A 188 3.80 -31.20 8.54
N ILE A 189 3.24 -30.27 9.33
CA ILE A 189 1.80 -29.95 9.30
C ILE A 189 1.36 -29.44 7.92
N LEU A 190 2.20 -28.67 7.23
CA LEU A 190 1.88 -28.11 5.90
C LEU A 190 2.08 -29.13 4.76
N ILE A 191 2.93 -30.15 4.93
CA ILE A 191 3.21 -31.22 3.93
C ILE A 191 2.21 -32.37 4.01
N ILE A 192 1.63 -32.68 5.18
CA ILE A 192 0.78 -33.86 5.40
C ILE A 192 -0.45 -33.91 4.46
N GLU A 193 -0.93 -32.79 3.92
CA GLU A 193 -2.04 -32.81 2.94
C GLU A 193 -1.63 -33.09 1.49
N GLU A 194 -0.33 -33.13 1.17
CA GLU A 194 0.15 -33.49 -0.17
C GLU A 194 0.09 -35.01 -0.42
N GLN A 195 0.07 -35.83 0.64
CA GLN A 195 0.10 -37.30 0.53
C GLN A 195 -1.26 -38.00 0.66
N VAL A 196 -2.34 -37.26 0.93
CA VAL A 196 -3.69 -37.83 1.18
C VAL A 196 -4.66 -37.54 0.02
N ALA A 197 -4.16 -37.07 -1.13
CA ALA A 197 -4.92 -36.87 -2.36
C ALA A 197 -4.68 -37.99 -3.38
#